data_AF-A0A966SEP1-F1
#
_entry.id   AF-A0A966SEP1-F1
#
_cell.length_a   1.000
_cell.length_b   1.000
_cell.length_c   1.000
_cell.angle_alpha   90.00
_cell.angle_beta   90.00
_cell.angle_gamma   90.00
#
_symmetry.space_group_name_H-M   'P 1'
#
loop_
_entity.id
_entity.type
_entity.pdbx_description
1 polymer ?
#
loop_
_entity_poly.entity_id
_entity_poly.type
_entity_poly.pdbx_seq_one_letter_code
_entity_poly.pdbx_strand_id
1 'polypeptide(L)'
;MNAFLLNRTFTRGSRLGWWLGVMMFALAGNAQPTAEFETANKLFEQGKFAEAATAYERMLTNGPVSAAVHFNLGNARFKSGQPGRAILHFHQALRLSPRDPDVRANLQFARKSLGVSEEAGLGERTLHSLTLDEWTWLAGAGLGAWFLLLALGELLPGKRAALAGPTKALGAAALGLVALLIAAQWERRATQLAVVIVTEAPVRPGPMTESKAVHSLRDGSEVQVIETKDDWWLVRDASQRAGWVKRDALARVP
;
A
#
# COMPACT_ATOMS: atom_id res chain seq x y z
N MET A 1 -49.68 43.48 43.59
CA MET A 1 -48.64 44.42 43.11
C MET A 1 -47.42 43.60 42.69
N ASN A 2 -47.13 43.55 41.37
CA ASN A 2 -45.91 43.15 40.62
C ASN A 2 -45.23 41.80 40.97
N ALA A 3 -45.25 40.73 40.14
CA ALA A 3 -44.62 40.47 38.83
C ALA A 3 -43.13 40.05 38.88
N PHE A 4 -42.79 39.02 38.06
CA PHE A 4 -41.50 38.72 37.36
C PHE A 4 -40.68 37.42 37.72
N LEU A 5 -40.65 36.50 36.73
CA LEU A 5 -39.66 35.48 36.27
C LEU A 5 -39.41 34.17 37.06
N LEU A 6 -39.63 32.96 36.50
CA LEU A 6 -39.07 32.21 35.33
C LEU A 6 -37.69 31.55 35.55
N ASN A 7 -37.74 30.20 35.61
CA ASN A 7 -36.92 29.23 34.84
C ASN A 7 -35.44 28.98 35.18
N ARG A 8 -35.09 27.70 35.42
CA ARG A 8 -34.03 26.91 34.73
C ARG A 8 -33.85 25.54 35.41
N THR A 9 -34.40 24.47 34.84
CA THR A 9 -33.80 23.55 33.85
C THR A 9 -32.92 22.45 34.46
N PHE A 10 -33.49 21.24 34.43
CA PHE A 10 -32.88 19.91 34.48
C PHE A 10 -31.54 19.81 33.73
N THR A 11 -30.53 19.21 34.37
CA THR A 11 -29.37 18.60 33.70
C THR A 11 -29.23 17.13 34.13
N ARG A 12 -29.96 16.24 33.45
CA ARG A 12 -29.63 14.81 33.35
C ARG A 12 -29.09 14.57 31.94
N GLY A 13 -27.78 14.35 31.80
CA GLY A 13 -27.18 14.06 30.50
C GLY A 13 -25.67 13.97 30.53
N SER A 14 -25.09 13.00 31.25
CA SER A 14 -23.63 12.78 31.24
C SER A 14 -23.23 11.34 31.52
N ARG A 15 -23.96 10.36 30.98
CA ARG A 15 -23.56 8.93 31.05
C ARG A 15 -23.42 8.24 29.69
N LEU A 16 -23.82 8.88 28.59
CA LEU A 16 -23.71 8.28 27.25
C LEU A 16 -22.34 8.52 26.58
N GLY A 17 -21.62 9.58 26.98
CA GLY A 17 -20.33 9.96 26.36
C GLY A 17 -19.15 9.09 26.75
N TRP A 18 -19.22 8.37 27.88
CA TRP A 18 -18.12 7.53 28.36
C TRP A 18 -18.06 6.16 27.69
N TRP A 19 -19.21 5.63 27.23
CA TRP A 19 -19.26 4.34 26.53
C TRP A 19 -18.77 4.41 25.08
N LEU A 20 -18.93 5.56 24.40
CA LEU A 20 -18.43 5.78 23.05
C LEU A 20 -16.89 5.95 23.00
N GLY A 21 -16.27 6.46 24.07
CA GLY A 21 -14.81 6.61 24.15
C GLY A 21 -14.07 5.29 24.43
N VAL A 22 -14.66 4.39 25.21
CA VAL A 22 -14.04 3.09 25.54
C VAL A 22 -14.17 2.08 24.39
N MET A 23 -15.17 2.24 23.51
CA MET A 23 -15.38 1.32 22.38
C MET A 23 -14.44 1.57 21.18
N MET A 24 -13.82 2.76 21.06
CA MET A 24 -12.87 3.07 19.97
C MET A 24 -11.42 2.65 20.25
N PHE A 25 -11.09 2.21 21.46
CA PHE A 25 -9.73 1.75 21.81
C PHE A 25 -9.57 0.22 21.79
N ALA A 26 -10.63 -0.53 21.47
CA ALA A 26 -10.63 -1.99 21.50
C ALA A 26 -10.31 -2.68 20.16
N LEU A 27 -9.92 -1.92 19.12
CA LEU A 27 -9.61 -2.47 17.78
C LEU A 27 -8.12 -2.53 17.44
N ALA A 28 -7.23 -2.22 18.39
CA ALA A 28 -5.85 -2.68 18.30
C ALA A 28 -5.82 -4.18 18.64
N GLY A 29 -6.40 -5.00 17.74
CA GLY A 29 -6.24 -6.44 17.77
C GLY A 29 -4.75 -6.72 17.68
N ASN A 30 -4.12 -7.06 18.80
CA ASN A 30 -2.89 -7.82 18.79
C ASN A 30 -3.23 -9.13 18.11
N ALA A 31 -3.08 -9.17 16.77
CA ALA A 31 -3.18 -10.39 16.01
C ALA A 31 -2.00 -11.27 16.47
N GLN A 32 -2.25 -12.11 17.46
CA GLN A 32 -1.33 -13.16 17.83
C GLN A 32 -1.00 -13.95 16.56
N PRO A 33 0.28 -14.32 16.36
CA PRO A 33 0.65 -15.21 15.27
C PRO A 33 -0.31 -16.40 15.27
N THR A 34 -1.02 -16.62 14.16
CA THR A 34 -1.89 -17.79 14.07
C THR A 34 -1.03 -19.04 14.19
N ALA A 35 -1.57 -20.14 14.72
CA ALA A 35 -0.83 -21.41 14.80
C ALA A 35 -0.24 -21.85 13.44
N GLU A 36 -0.91 -21.46 12.34
CA GLU A 36 -0.42 -21.65 10.97
C GLU A 36 0.84 -20.85 10.67
N PHE A 37 0.92 -19.59 11.12
CA PHE A 37 2.10 -18.74 10.95
C PHE A 37 3.31 -19.30 11.71
N GLU A 38 3.11 -19.73 12.96
CA GLU A 38 4.18 -20.35 13.75
C GLU A 38 4.67 -21.66 13.13
N THR A 39 3.76 -22.47 12.58
CA THR A 39 4.11 -23.69 11.85
C THR A 39 4.95 -23.38 10.62
N ALA A 40 4.59 -22.36 9.84
CA ALA A 40 5.35 -21.92 8.68
C ALA A 40 6.74 -21.37 9.07
N ASN A 41 6.84 -20.59 10.15
CA ASN A 41 8.12 -20.14 10.71
C ASN A 41 9.00 -21.32 11.12
N LYS A 42 8.44 -22.33 11.78
CA LYS A 42 9.18 -23.52 12.19
C LYS A 42 9.74 -24.30 10.99
N LEU A 43 8.96 -24.43 9.90
CA LEU A 43 9.46 -25.01 8.64
C LEU A 43 10.62 -24.19 8.08
N PHE A 44 10.53 -22.86 8.13
CA PHE A 44 11.59 -21.97 7.68
C PHE A 44 12.87 -22.13 8.52
N GLU A 45 12.75 -22.15 9.85
CA GLU A 45 13.86 -22.36 10.79
C GLU A 45 14.56 -23.71 10.59
N GLN A 46 13.80 -24.74 10.22
CA GLN A 46 14.33 -26.06 9.87
C GLN A 46 15.02 -26.11 8.49
N GLY A 47 15.07 -25.00 7.75
CA GLY A 47 15.64 -24.94 6.41
C GLY A 47 14.73 -25.47 5.30
N LYS A 48 13.47 -25.83 5.62
CA LYS A 48 12.48 -26.37 4.67
C LYS A 48 11.79 -25.23 3.92
N PHE A 49 12.55 -24.45 3.17
CA PHE A 49 12.09 -23.18 2.61
C PHE A 49 10.93 -23.33 1.60
N ALA A 50 10.93 -24.37 0.78
CA ALA A 50 9.84 -24.62 -0.18
C ALA A 50 8.52 -24.99 0.52
N GLU A 51 8.59 -25.79 1.59
CA GLU A 51 7.43 -26.13 2.42
C GLU A 51 6.92 -24.90 3.17
N ALA A 52 7.82 -24.10 3.75
CA ALA A 52 7.47 -22.83 4.39
C ALA A 52 6.79 -21.86 3.41
N ALA A 53 7.31 -21.71 2.19
CA ALA A 53 6.69 -20.89 1.16
C ALA A 53 5.27 -21.36 0.83
N THR A 54 5.07 -22.67 0.69
CA THR A 54 3.74 -23.25 0.45
C THR A 54 2.78 -22.97 1.62
N ALA A 55 3.28 -23.04 2.85
CA ALA A 55 2.48 -22.73 4.04
C ALA A 55 2.05 -21.25 4.07
N TYR A 56 2.96 -20.30 3.84
CA TYR A 56 2.61 -18.88 3.77
C TYR A 56 1.65 -18.56 2.61
N GLU A 57 1.78 -19.20 1.45
CA GLU A 57 0.86 -19.01 0.33
C GLU A 57 -0.58 -19.44 0.66
N ARG A 58 -0.74 -20.52 1.43
CA ARG A 58 -2.06 -20.94 1.91
C ARG A 58 -2.68 -19.89 2.83
N MET A 59 -1.88 -19.27 3.69
CA MET A 59 -2.35 -18.18 4.55
C MET A 59 -2.86 -16.98 3.74
N LEU A 60 -2.18 -16.63 2.65
CA LEU A 60 -2.63 -15.56 1.75
C LEU A 60 -3.90 -15.93 0.97
N THR A 61 -4.17 -17.22 0.78
CA THR A 61 -5.36 -17.70 0.09
C THR A 61 -6.57 -17.75 1.01
N ASN A 62 -6.36 -18.12 2.29
CA ASN A 62 -7.44 -18.48 3.22
C ASN A 62 -7.66 -17.46 4.34
N GLY A 63 -6.77 -16.48 4.50
CA GLY A 63 -6.73 -15.58 5.65
C GLY A 63 -6.53 -14.11 5.28
N PRO A 64 -6.55 -13.22 6.30
CA PRO A 64 -6.28 -11.81 6.10
C PRO A 64 -4.86 -11.58 5.61
N VAL A 65 -4.74 -10.77 4.56
CA VAL A 65 -3.47 -10.38 3.94
C VAL A 65 -2.66 -9.51 4.92
N SER A 66 -1.40 -9.87 5.18
CA SER A 66 -0.52 -9.12 6.09
C SER A 66 0.88 -8.91 5.53
N ALA A 67 1.52 -7.82 5.94
CA ALA A 67 2.90 -7.51 5.55
C ALA A 67 3.89 -8.60 5.97
N ALA A 68 3.72 -9.15 7.18
CA ALA A 68 4.59 -10.19 7.75
C ALA A 68 4.54 -11.50 6.96
N VAL A 69 3.35 -11.93 6.51
CA VAL A 69 3.23 -13.14 5.68
C VAL A 69 3.91 -12.96 4.33
N HIS A 70 3.72 -11.82 3.67
CA HIS A 70 4.43 -11.50 2.44
C HIS A 70 5.95 -11.43 2.62
N PHE A 71 6.42 -10.79 3.70
CA PHE A 71 7.85 -10.71 4.02
C PHE A 71 8.47 -12.10 4.21
N ASN A 72 7.84 -12.96 5.02
CA ASN A 72 8.35 -14.30 5.27
C ASN A 72 8.26 -15.21 4.05
N LEU A 73 7.20 -15.09 3.25
CA LEU A 73 7.10 -15.77 1.96
C LEU A 73 8.19 -15.33 0.99
N GLY A 74 8.50 -14.03 0.94
CA GLY A 74 9.61 -13.49 0.15
C GLY A 74 10.94 -14.11 0.57
N ASN A 75 11.23 -14.12 1.87
CA ASN A 75 12.43 -14.76 2.42
C ASN A 75 12.50 -16.27 2.09
N ALA A 76 11.37 -16.98 2.21
CA ALA A 76 11.29 -18.41 1.90
C ALA A 76 11.52 -18.68 0.41
N ARG A 77 10.89 -17.90 -0.48
CA ARG A 77 11.08 -17.98 -1.93
C ARG A 77 12.54 -17.70 -2.31
N PHE A 78 13.16 -16.67 -1.73
CA PHE A 78 14.58 -16.35 -1.95
C PHE A 78 15.48 -17.54 -1.57
N LYS A 79 15.34 -18.06 -0.36
CA LYS A 79 16.15 -19.19 0.12
C LYS A 79 15.86 -20.51 -0.60
N SER A 80 14.69 -20.65 -1.21
CA SER A 80 14.34 -21.79 -2.09
C SER A 80 14.77 -21.62 -3.56
N GLY A 81 15.56 -20.60 -3.88
CA GLY A 81 16.08 -20.38 -5.24
C GLY A 81 15.10 -19.71 -6.21
N GLN A 82 14.12 -18.96 -5.70
CA GLN A 82 13.13 -18.24 -6.50
C GLN A 82 13.16 -16.73 -6.20
N PRO A 83 14.28 -16.04 -6.48
CA PRO A 83 14.49 -14.67 -6.04
C PRO A 83 13.60 -13.64 -6.74
N GLY A 84 13.14 -13.84 -7.99
CA GLY A 84 12.15 -12.92 -8.58
C GLY A 84 10.79 -12.98 -7.91
N ARG A 85 10.33 -14.18 -7.51
CA ARG A 85 9.14 -14.31 -6.65
C ARG A 85 9.35 -13.69 -5.27
N ALA A 86 10.57 -13.72 -4.75
CA ALA A 86 10.89 -13.04 -3.50
C ALA A 86 10.70 -11.52 -3.61
N ILE A 87 11.26 -10.92 -4.67
CA ILE A 87 11.11 -9.48 -4.96
C ILE A 87 9.64 -9.08 -5.05
N LEU A 88 8.82 -9.87 -5.77
CA LEU A 88 7.36 -9.66 -5.84
C LEU A 88 6.72 -9.55 -4.44
N HIS A 89 7.03 -10.50 -3.55
CA HIS A 89 6.44 -10.51 -2.21
C HIS A 89 7.00 -9.42 -1.30
N PHE A 90 8.26 -9.01 -1.45
CA PHE A 90 8.77 -7.83 -0.74
C PHE A 90 8.07 -6.54 -1.17
N HIS A 91 7.77 -6.37 -2.46
CA HIS A 91 6.94 -5.25 -2.93
C HIS A 91 5.53 -5.29 -2.31
N GLN A 92 4.92 -6.47 -2.23
CA GLN A 92 3.61 -6.64 -1.58
C GLN A 92 3.66 -6.32 -0.08
N ALA A 93 4.73 -6.71 0.61
CA ALA A 93 4.95 -6.35 2.01
C ALA A 93 5.13 -4.83 2.18
N LEU A 94 5.91 -4.16 1.33
CA LEU A 94 6.08 -2.71 1.36
C LEU A 94 4.80 -1.95 1.01
N ARG A 95 3.91 -2.51 0.18
CA ARG A 95 2.61 -1.88 -0.06
C ARG A 95 1.78 -1.78 1.23
N LEU A 96 1.87 -2.79 2.09
CA LEU A 96 1.15 -2.88 3.36
C LEU A 96 1.89 -2.17 4.50
N SER A 97 3.22 -2.21 4.49
CA SER A 97 4.10 -1.55 5.46
C SER A 97 5.24 -0.81 4.75
N PRO A 98 4.98 0.38 4.17
CA PRO A 98 5.95 1.09 3.33
C PRO A 98 7.21 1.55 4.06
N ARG A 99 7.12 1.62 5.39
CA ARG A 99 8.18 2.10 6.27
C ARG A 99 9.01 0.99 6.89
N ASP A 100 8.71 -0.28 6.60
CA ASP A 100 9.41 -1.43 7.16
C ASP A 100 10.89 -1.47 6.71
N PRO A 101 11.86 -1.30 7.63
CA PRO A 101 13.27 -1.30 7.29
C PRO A 101 13.78 -2.68 6.87
N ASP A 102 13.23 -3.75 7.43
CA ASP A 102 13.68 -5.12 7.18
C ASP A 102 13.23 -5.57 5.78
N VAL A 103 11.99 -5.25 5.40
CA VAL A 103 11.49 -5.53 4.05
C VAL A 103 12.32 -4.76 3.01
N ARG A 104 12.63 -3.48 3.25
CA ARG A 104 13.49 -2.69 2.33
C ARG A 104 14.89 -3.26 2.21
N ALA A 105 15.50 -3.65 3.34
CA ALA A 105 16.83 -4.24 3.37
C ALA A 105 16.87 -5.55 2.57
N ASN A 106 15.88 -6.43 2.75
CA ASN A 106 15.81 -7.69 2.03
C ASN A 106 15.50 -7.52 0.54
N LEU A 107 14.63 -6.58 0.17
CA LEU A 107 14.42 -6.23 -1.25
C LEU A 107 15.72 -5.73 -1.89
N GLN A 108 16.44 -4.82 -1.23
CA GLN A 108 17.71 -4.30 -1.73
C GLN A 108 18.77 -5.40 -1.83
N PHE A 109 18.82 -6.31 -0.85
CA PHE A 109 19.72 -7.46 -0.88
C PHE A 109 19.40 -8.38 -2.06
N ALA A 110 18.13 -8.73 -2.26
CA ALA A 110 17.69 -9.56 -3.38
C ALA A 110 18.04 -8.92 -4.73
N ARG A 111 17.76 -7.62 -4.90
CA ARG A 111 18.11 -6.84 -6.09
C ARG A 111 19.61 -6.90 -6.39
N LYS A 112 20.44 -6.63 -5.38
CA LYS A 112 21.92 -6.70 -5.49
C LYS A 112 22.41 -8.09 -5.87
N SER A 113 21.85 -9.14 -5.26
CA SER A 113 22.23 -10.53 -5.54
C SER A 113 21.96 -10.95 -7.00
N LEU A 114 20.94 -10.35 -7.61
CA LEU A 114 20.55 -10.57 -9.01
C LEU A 114 21.18 -9.57 -10.00
N GLY A 115 21.79 -8.49 -9.49
CA GLY A 115 22.30 -7.40 -10.32
C GLY A 115 21.20 -6.60 -11.03
N VAL A 116 19.98 -6.61 -10.49
CA VAL A 116 18.84 -5.83 -11.02
C VAL A 116 18.77 -4.47 -10.33
N SER A 117 18.43 -3.42 -11.07
CA SER A 117 18.32 -2.06 -10.55
C SER A 117 16.90 -1.76 -10.06
N GLU A 118 16.81 -0.85 -9.09
CA GLU A 118 15.54 -0.23 -8.69
C GLU A 118 15.00 0.65 -9.83
N GLU A 119 13.69 0.56 -10.11
CA GLU A 119 13.00 1.44 -11.08
C GLU A 119 12.65 2.81 -10.45
N ALA A 120 12.55 2.88 -9.12
CA ALA A 120 12.00 4.03 -8.41
C ALA A 120 12.98 5.21 -8.23
N GLY A 121 12.67 6.34 -8.86
CA GLY A 121 13.32 7.63 -8.65
C GLY A 121 12.96 8.29 -7.31
N LEU A 122 13.83 9.16 -6.79
CA LEU A 122 13.72 9.83 -5.48
C LEU A 122 12.37 10.51 -5.18
N GLY A 123 11.59 10.92 -6.20
CA GLY A 123 10.26 11.53 -6.04
C GLY A 123 9.14 10.57 -5.63
N GLU A 124 9.32 9.26 -5.88
CA GLU A 124 8.35 8.22 -5.51
C GLU A 124 8.38 7.94 -4.00
N ARG A 125 9.52 8.15 -3.33
CA ARG A 125 9.72 7.78 -1.92
C ARG A 125 8.78 8.50 -0.95
N THR A 126 8.41 9.75 -1.23
CA THR A 126 7.52 10.54 -0.37
C THR A 126 6.06 10.15 -0.55
N LEU A 127 5.57 10.00 -1.78
CA LEU A 127 4.18 9.59 -2.09
C LEU A 127 3.88 8.15 -1.68
N HIS A 128 4.89 7.27 -1.69
CA HIS A 128 4.77 5.88 -1.26
C HIS A 128 5.00 5.67 0.25
N SER A 129 5.37 6.70 1.02
CA SER A 129 5.65 6.56 2.46
C SER A 129 4.41 6.33 3.33
N LEU A 130 3.24 6.78 2.86
CA LEU A 130 1.95 6.61 3.52
C LEU A 130 1.17 5.46 2.88
N THR A 131 0.48 4.69 3.70
CA THR A 131 -0.48 3.68 3.25
C THR A 131 -1.75 4.35 2.69
N LEU A 132 -2.54 3.61 1.92
CA LEU A 132 -3.83 4.11 1.41
C LEU A 132 -4.78 4.50 2.55
N ASP A 133 -4.73 3.75 3.66
CA ASP A 133 -5.56 4.02 4.83
C ASP A 133 -5.15 5.32 5.52
N GLU A 134 -3.85 5.57 5.65
CA GLU A 134 -3.32 6.81 6.23
C GLU A 134 -3.69 8.03 5.40
N TRP A 135 -3.56 7.94 4.07
CA TRP A 135 -4.02 9.00 3.17
C TRP A 135 -5.52 9.27 3.31
N THR A 136 -6.33 8.22 3.44
CA THR A 136 -7.79 8.33 3.58
C THR A 136 -8.17 9.03 4.88
N TRP A 137 -7.53 8.65 6.00
CA TRP A 137 -7.75 9.30 7.29
C TRP A 137 -7.29 10.76 7.30
N LEU A 138 -6.13 11.08 6.71
CA LEU A 138 -5.64 12.47 6.64
C LEU A 138 -6.57 13.36 5.82
N ALA A 139 -7.00 12.90 4.63
CA ALA A 139 -7.93 13.64 3.80
C ALA A 139 -9.29 13.80 4.49
N GLY A 140 -9.81 12.72 5.10
CA GLY A 140 -11.08 12.74 5.84
C GLY A 140 -11.06 13.67 7.06
N ALA A 141 -9.99 13.64 7.85
CA ALA A 141 -9.82 14.52 9.01
C ALA A 141 -9.72 15.99 8.59
N GLY A 142 -9.00 16.29 7.50
CA GLY A 142 -8.94 17.64 6.94
C GLY A 142 -10.31 18.18 6.52
N LEU A 143 -11.10 17.37 5.80
CA LEU A 143 -12.46 17.71 5.41
C LEU A 143 -13.39 17.87 6.63
N GLY A 144 -13.31 16.95 7.60
CA GLY A 144 -14.09 17.02 8.82
C GLY A 144 -13.81 18.28 9.63
N ALA A 145 -12.54 18.64 9.81
CA ALA A 145 -12.13 19.87 10.48
C ALA A 145 -12.64 21.12 9.75
N TRP A 146 -12.63 21.11 8.42
CA TRP A 146 -13.19 22.20 7.62
C TRP A 146 -14.70 22.35 7.81
N PHE A 147 -15.46 21.25 7.77
CA PHE A 147 -16.91 21.29 8.01
C PHE A 147 -17.26 21.73 9.44
N LEU A 148 -16.48 21.33 10.44
CA LEU A 148 -16.65 21.78 11.81
C LEU A 148 -16.42 23.30 11.94
N LEU A 149 -15.42 23.85 11.26
CA LEU A 149 -15.16 25.30 11.22
C LEU A 149 -16.31 26.08 10.55
N LEU A 150 -16.87 25.55 9.45
CA LEU A 150 -18.05 26.12 8.80
C LEU A 150 -19.26 26.12 9.76
N ALA A 151 -19.53 24.98 10.41
CA ALA A 151 -20.62 24.86 11.37
C ALA A 151 -20.45 25.79 12.59
N LEU A 152 -19.22 25.96 13.07
CA LEU A 152 -18.92 26.88 14.17
C LEU A 152 -19.15 28.34 13.78
N GLY A 153 -18.83 28.71 12.53
CA GLY A 153 -19.19 30.01 11.98
C GLY A 153 -20.70 30.24 12.02
N GLU A 154 -21.51 29.23 11.67
CA GLU A 154 -22.96 29.34 11.73
C GLU A 154 -23.49 29.51 13.17
N LEU A 155 -22.97 28.72 14.12
CA LEU A 155 -23.35 28.73 15.53
C LEU A 155 -22.88 29.98 16.30
N LEU A 156 -21.80 30.63 15.86
CA LEU A 156 -21.23 31.83 16.49
C LEU A 156 -21.16 33.00 15.50
N PRO A 157 -22.29 33.66 15.18
CA PRO A 157 -22.34 34.74 14.20
C PRO A 157 -21.32 35.86 14.46
N GLY A 158 -21.10 36.21 15.73
CA GLY A 158 -20.15 37.25 16.14
C GLY A 158 -18.67 36.91 15.88
N LYS A 159 -18.35 35.65 15.55
CA LYS A 159 -16.98 35.22 15.20
C LYS A 159 -16.81 34.87 13.72
N ARG A 160 -17.86 34.97 12.89
CA ARG A 160 -17.83 34.60 11.46
C ARG A 160 -16.71 35.30 10.69
N ALA A 161 -16.58 36.61 10.87
CA ALA A 161 -15.56 37.40 10.19
C ALA A 161 -14.13 36.96 10.59
N ALA A 162 -13.92 36.67 11.88
CA ALA A 162 -12.63 36.20 12.38
C ALA A 162 -12.28 34.77 11.91
N LEU A 163 -13.29 33.90 11.74
CA LEU A 163 -13.10 32.52 11.29
C LEU A 163 -13.03 32.38 9.76
N ALA A 164 -13.42 33.41 8.98
CA ALA A 164 -13.50 33.32 7.52
C ALA A 164 -12.16 33.01 6.84
N GLY A 165 -11.07 33.66 7.27
CA GLY A 165 -9.71 33.42 6.75
C GLY A 165 -9.22 31.99 7.04
N PRO A 166 -9.18 31.57 8.32
CA PRO A 166 -8.82 30.20 8.70
C PRO A 166 -9.65 29.12 8.01
N THR A 167 -10.96 29.34 7.86
CA THR A 167 -11.86 28.38 7.20
C THR A 167 -11.51 28.20 5.72
N LYS A 168 -11.23 29.29 5.00
CA LYS A 168 -10.80 29.22 3.58
C LYS A 168 -9.44 28.55 3.43
N ALA A 169 -8.49 28.88 4.31
CA ALA A 169 -7.16 28.29 4.30
C ALA A 169 -7.20 26.78 4.57
N LEU A 170 -7.96 26.35 5.59
CA LEU A 170 -8.12 24.93 5.90
C LEU A 170 -8.86 24.19 4.78
N GLY A 171 -9.87 24.80 4.18
CA GLY A 171 -10.57 24.22 3.03
C GLY A 171 -9.65 24.02 1.83
N ALA A 172 -8.86 25.02 1.48
CA ALA A 172 -7.86 24.90 0.41
C ALA A 172 -6.83 23.80 0.71
N ALA A 173 -6.35 23.69 1.95
CA ALA A 173 -5.43 22.64 2.37
C ALA A 173 -6.07 21.25 2.28
N ALA A 174 -7.33 21.09 2.74
CA ALA A 174 -8.06 19.83 2.69
C ALA A 174 -8.30 19.38 1.25
N LEU A 175 -8.71 20.30 0.36
CA LEU A 175 -8.86 20.01 -1.07
C LEU A 175 -7.51 19.65 -1.73
N GLY A 176 -6.43 20.34 -1.35
CA GLY A 176 -5.07 20.00 -1.79
C GLY A 176 -4.66 18.58 -1.39
N LEU A 177 -4.95 18.17 -0.14
CA LEU A 177 -4.71 16.81 0.34
C LEU A 177 -5.53 15.76 -0.42
N VAL A 178 -6.80 16.06 -0.73
CA VAL A 178 -7.64 15.18 -1.56
C VAL A 178 -7.07 15.07 -2.98
N ALA A 179 -6.63 16.18 -3.58
CA ALA A 179 -6.02 16.17 -4.90
C ALA A 179 -4.71 15.35 -4.91
N LEU A 180 -3.88 15.46 -3.86
CA LEU A 180 -2.68 14.64 -3.70
C LEU A 180 -3.02 13.16 -3.52
N LEU A 181 -4.05 12.82 -2.75
CA LEU A 181 -4.52 11.43 -2.62
C LEU A 181 -4.99 10.88 -3.98
N ILE A 182 -5.73 11.66 -4.76
CA ILE A 182 -6.16 11.27 -6.12
C ILE A 182 -4.95 11.10 -7.02
N ALA A 183 -3.99 12.02 -7.00
CA ALA A 183 -2.77 11.93 -7.79
C ALA A 183 -1.95 10.68 -7.41
N ALA A 184 -1.77 10.41 -6.11
CA ALA A 184 -1.07 9.22 -5.62
C ALA A 184 -1.78 7.91 -6.02
N GLN A 185 -3.12 7.89 -6.00
CA GLN A 185 -3.89 6.74 -6.50
C GLN A 185 -3.77 6.58 -8.01
N TRP A 186 -3.83 7.69 -8.74
CA TRP A 186 -3.70 7.69 -10.19
C TRP A 186 -2.33 7.16 -10.61
N GLU A 187 -1.28 7.66 -9.98
CA GLU A 187 0.09 7.22 -10.20
C GLU A 187 0.24 5.73 -9.91
N ARG A 188 -0.21 5.25 -8.74
CA ARG A 188 -0.20 3.80 -8.41
C ARG A 188 -0.94 2.93 -9.41
N ARG A 189 -2.02 3.44 -10.02
CA ARG A 189 -2.76 2.71 -11.07
C ARG A 189 -2.06 2.77 -12.42
N ALA A 190 -1.37 3.88 -12.71
CA ALA A 190 -0.65 4.11 -13.95
C ALA A 190 0.71 3.38 -13.98
N THR A 191 1.38 3.24 -12.85
CA THR A 191 2.63 2.48 -12.70
C THR A 191 2.33 1.04 -12.32
N GLN A 192 1.93 0.24 -13.31
CA GLN A 192 1.69 -1.20 -13.12
C GLN A 192 3.03 -1.94 -13.09
N LEU A 193 3.71 -1.93 -11.95
CA LEU A 193 4.95 -2.66 -11.75
C LEU A 193 4.73 -4.17 -11.89
N ALA A 194 5.59 -4.84 -12.64
CA ALA A 194 5.67 -6.29 -12.72
C ALA A 194 7.10 -6.75 -12.49
N VAL A 195 7.23 -7.97 -11.97
CA VAL A 195 8.50 -8.62 -11.70
C VAL A 195 8.60 -9.85 -12.59
N VAL A 196 9.75 -10.04 -13.24
CA VAL A 196 10.06 -11.28 -13.94
C VAL A 196 10.27 -12.39 -12.91
N ILE A 197 9.55 -13.50 -13.05
CA ILE A 197 9.55 -14.63 -12.09
C ILE A 197 10.10 -15.94 -12.69
N VAL A 198 10.71 -15.85 -13.86
CA VAL A 198 11.36 -16.93 -14.58
C VAL A 198 12.83 -16.58 -14.82
N THR A 199 13.69 -17.58 -15.00
CA THR A 199 15.15 -17.38 -15.14
C THR A 199 15.49 -16.39 -16.24
N GLU A 200 14.87 -16.54 -17.42
CA GLU A 200 14.99 -15.58 -18.52
C GLU A 200 13.65 -15.40 -19.23
N ALA A 201 13.24 -14.15 -19.39
CA ALA A 201 12.04 -13.75 -20.10
C ALA A 201 12.42 -13.07 -21.44
N PRO A 202 12.21 -13.72 -22.58
CA PRO A 202 12.57 -13.15 -23.89
C PRO A 202 11.66 -11.96 -24.23
N VAL A 203 12.28 -10.82 -24.55
CA VAL A 203 11.63 -9.58 -24.96
C VAL A 203 11.59 -9.49 -26.48
N ARG A 204 10.40 -9.23 -27.02
CA ARG A 204 10.14 -9.21 -28.45
C ARG A 204 9.66 -7.83 -28.92
N PRO A 205 9.89 -7.46 -30.19
CA PRO A 205 9.37 -6.20 -30.74
C PRO A 205 7.84 -6.19 -30.90
N GLY A 206 7.23 -7.38 -31.05
CA GLY A 206 5.79 -7.54 -31.25
C GLY A 206 5.20 -8.69 -30.42
N PRO A 207 3.87 -8.70 -30.23
CA PRO A 207 3.15 -9.71 -29.45
C PRO A 207 2.93 -11.00 -30.26
N MET A 208 3.99 -11.54 -30.84
CA MET A 208 3.95 -12.73 -31.69
C MET A 208 5.06 -13.69 -31.30
N THR A 209 4.72 -14.96 -31.12
CA THR A 209 5.67 -16.00 -30.71
C THR A 209 6.80 -16.19 -31.72
N GLU A 210 6.53 -15.98 -33.00
CA GLU A 210 7.48 -16.13 -34.11
C GLU A 210 8.50 -14.98 -34.22
N SER A 211 8.27 -13.86 -33.53
CA SER A 211 9.22 -12.75 -33.52
C SER A 211 10.49 -13.12 -32.74
N LYS A 212 11.65 -12.94 -33.36
CA LYS A 212 12.94 -13.17 -32.72
C LYS A 212 13.10 -12.25 -31.50
N ALA A 213 13.49 -12.83 -30.37
CA ALA A 213 13.78 -12.05 -29.18
C ALA A 213 14.96 -11.10 -29.44
N VAL A 214 14.79 -9.83 -29.06
CA VAL A 214 15.85 -8.80 -29.19
C VAL A 214 16.83 -8.89 -28.02
N HIS A 215 16.32 -9.21 -26.83
CA HIS A 215 17.07 -9.43 -25.60
C HIS A 215 16.22 -10.24 -24.61
N SER A 216 16.79 -10.63 -23.47
CA SER A 216 16.06 -11.28 -22.37
C SER A 216 16.17 -10.45 -21.08
N LEU A 217 15.07 -10.43 -20.32
CA LEU A 217 15.06 -9.95 -18.94
C LEU A 217 15.38 -11.12 -18.02
N ARG A 218 16.11 -10.87 -16.95
CA ARG A 218 16.51 -11.90 -15.98
C ARG A 218 15.48 -12.02 -14.87
N ASP A 219 15.51 -13.14 -14.14
CA ASP A 219 14.70 -13.32 -12.92
C ASP A 219 14.87 -12.13 -11.97
N GLY A 220 13.76 -11.66 -11.42
CA GLY A 220 13.69 -10.50 -10.54
C GLY A 220 13.84 -9.13 -11.21
N SER A 221 13.95 -9.06 -12.54
CA SER A 221 13.90 -7.76 -13.23
C SER A 221 12.54 -7.10 -12.98
N GLU A 222 12.59 -5.85 -12.54
CA GLU A 222 11.43 -4.98 -12.34
C GLU A 222 11.14 -4.22 -13.63
N VAL A 223 9.88 -4.25 -14.07
CA VAL A 223 9.44 -3.61 -15.31
C VAL A 223 8.07 -2.95 -15.14
N GLN A 224 7.90 -1.81 -15.78
CA GLN A 224 6.60 -1.14 -15.89
C GLN A 224 5.76 -1.77 -17.01
N VAL A 225 4.55 -2.23 -16.71
CA VAL A 225 3.58 -2.68 -17.72
C VAL A 225 2.90 -1.46 -18.34
N ILE A 226 3.09 -1.27 -19.65
CA ILE A 226 2.50 -0.17 -20.43
C ILE A 226 1.16 -0.59 -21.03
N GLU A 227 1.13 -1.76 -21.66
CA GLU A 227 -0.04 -2.26 -22.39
C GLU A 227 -0.16 -3.77 -22.19
N THR A 228 -1.39 -4.25 -22.17
CA THR A 228 -1.70 -5.68 -22.11
C THR A 228 -2.56 -6.05 -23.31
N LYS A 229 -2.09 -7.00 -24.11
CA LYS A 229 -2.80 -7.55 -25.27
C LYS A 229 -2.78 -9.07 -25.21
N ASP A 230 -3.96 -9.66 -24.97
CA ASP A 230 -4.12 -11.11 -24.79
C ASP A 230 -3.13 -11.66 -23.74
N ASP A 231 -2.27 -12.61 -24.11
CA ASP A 231 -1.22 -13.20 -23.26
C ASP A 231 0.12 -12.44 -23.28
N TRP A 232 0.16 -11.25 -23.88
CA TRP A 232 1.36 -10.46 -24.05
C TRP A 232 1.27 -9.13 -23.34
N TRP A 233 2.30 -8.80 -22.57
CA TRP A 233 2.42 -7.52 -21.89
C TRP A 233 3.55 -6.72 -22.54
N LEU A 234 3.25 -5.51 -23.00
CA LEU A 234 4.25 -4.53 -23.38
C LEU A 234 4.82 -3.95 -22.10
N VAL A 235 6.09 -4.21 -21.86
CA VAL A 235 6.80 -3.78 -20.66
C VAL A 235 7.93 -2.83 -21.00
N ARG A 236 8.22 -1.90 -20.09
CA ARG A 236 9.38 -1.03 -20.13
C ARG A 236 10.35 -1.44 -19.04
N ASP A 237 11.62 -1.63 -19.41
CA ASP A 237 12.67 -1.93 -18.44
C ASP A 237 13.24 -0.66 -17.79
N ALA A 238 14.06 -0.84 -16.75
CA ALA A 238 14.78 0.27 -16.09
C ALA A 238 15.69 1.07 -17.05
N SER A 239 16.06 0.52 -18.21
CA SER A 239 16.82 1.19 -19.27
C SER A 239 15.92 1.94 -20.27
N GLN A 240 14.62 2.11 -19.94
CA GLN A 240 13.60 2.76 -20.78
C GLN A 240 13.33 2.06 -22.13
N ARG A 241 13.76 0.79 -22.28
CA ARG A 241 13.48 0.01 -23.49
C ARG A 241 12.14 -0.69 -23.33
N ALA A 242 11.30 -0.57 -24.36
CA ALA A 242 10.01 -1.23 -24.40
C ALA A 242 10.06 -2.51 -25.22
N GLY A 243 9.29 -3.52 -24.82
CA GLY A 243 9.08 -4.72 -25.61
C GLY A 243 8.04 -5.66 -25.03
N TRP A 244 7.59 -6.61 -25.84
CA TRP A 244 6.54 -7.55 -25.50
C TRP A 244 7.13 -8.78 -24.84
N VAL A 245 6.55 -9.13 -23.69
CA VAL A 245 6.91 -10.31 -22.90
C VAL A 245 5.64 -11.11 -22.63
N LYS A 246 5.77 -12.43 -22.61
CA LYS A 246 4.65 -13.31 -22.34
C LYS A 246 4.24 -13.20 -20.86
N ARG A 247 2.94 -13.15 -20.60
CA ARG A 247 2.37 -12.94 -19.27
C ARG A 247 2.83 -13.96 -18.23
N ASP A 248 3.03 -15.22 -18.61
CA ASP A 248 3.44 -16.31 -17.70
C ASP A 248 4.84 -16.10 -17.10
N ALA A 249 5.69 -15.30 -17.75
CA ALA A 249 7.01 -14.93 -17.26
C ALA A 249 6.98 -13.80 -16.22
N LEU A 250 5.85 -13.11 -16.09
CA LEU A 250 5.71 -11.89 -15.30
C LEU A 250 4.66 -12.07 -14.19
N ALA A 251 4.96 -11.54 -13.01
CA ALA A 251 3.99 -11.37 -11.95
C ALA A 251 3.80 -9.90 -11.66
N ARG A 252 2.56 -9.43 -11.76
CA ARG A 252 2.22 -8.05 -11.43
C ARG A 252 2.27 -7.84 -9.92
N VAL A 253 2.84 -6.71 -9.50
CA VAL A 253 2.67 -6.19 -8.14
C VAL A 253 1.29 -5.52 -8.10
N PRO A 254 0.31 -6.07 -7.37
CA PRO A 254 -1.05 -5.53 -7.36
C PRO A 254 -1.18 -4.20 -6.60
#